data_AF-A0A942EEV1-F1
#
_entry.id   AF-A0A942EEV1-F1
#
_cell.length_a   1.000
_cell.length_b   1.000
_cell.length_c   1.000
_cell.angle_alpha   90.00
_cell.angle_beta   90.00
_cell.angle_gamma   90.00
#
_symmetry.space_group_name_H-M   'P 1'
#
loop_
_entity.id
_entity.type
_entity.pdbx_description
1 polymer ?
#
loop_
_entity_poly.entity_id
_entity_poly.type
_entity_poly.pdbx_seq_one_letter_code
_entity_poly.pdbx_strand_id
1 'polypeptide(L)'
;MKILFVCTGNTCRSTMAEAMFKRSGNDTVRSAGVAAETGAQASRGATLVMGKRGIDLAEHRAQMITEEMVEWADMVLTMTKRHKEVVCERFPAAKGKIHTIKDFALSEADKQEITARLHALYASVDEKRRQFALKNSPNIADLQIRRSELLAELQAVEEQLVEMQGQLRELLYRERQEIEKVEAFLASSDVADPFGQGEDIYLQSAEEIELLLAKVQEKLKETS
;
A
#
# COMPACT_ATOMS: atom_id res chain seq x y z
N MET A 1 19.25 -38.66 15.61
CA MET A 1 18.17 -37.73 16.01
C MET A 1 17.49 -37.24 14.75
N LYS A 2 16.22 -37.58 14.58
CA LYS A 2 15.42 -37.32 13.38
C LYS A 2 14.81 -35.92 13.44
N ILE A 3 15.10 -35.09 12.44
CA ILE A 3 14.65 -33.69 12.39
C ILE A 3 13.73 -33.47 11.19
N LEU A 4 12.59 -32.83 11.42
CA LEU A 4 11.68 -32.39 10.37
C LEU A 4 11.66 -30.87 10.27
N PHE A 5 12.12 -30.31 9.14
CA PHE A 5 12.03 -28.88 8.86
C PHE A 5 10.70 -28.52 8.20
N VAL A 6 10.01 -27.50 8.71
CA VAL A 6 8.67 -27.14 8.21
C VAL A 6 8.58 -25.66 7.82
N CYS A 7 8.10 -25.39 6.60
CA CYS A 7 7.73 -24.04 6.16
C CYS A 7 6.32 -24.02 5.54
N THR A 8 6.03 -23.05 4.68
CA THR A 8 4.71 -22.94 4.02
C THR A 8 4.58 -23.95 2.88
N GLY A 9 5.27 -23.70 1.77
CA GLY A 9 5.12 -24.48 0.53
C GLY A 9 6.13 -25.61 0.33
N ASN A 10 7.10 -25.78 1.23
CA ASN A 10 8.20 -26.75 1.06
C ASN A 10 8.99 -26.62 -0.26
N THR A 11 9.18 -25.39 -0.74
CA THR A 11 9.96 -25.11 -1.96
C THR A 11 11.15 -24.17 -1.73
N CYS A 12 11.25 -23.54 -0.55
CA CYS A 12 12.31 -22.58 -0.23
C CYS A 12 13.02 -22.94 1.08
N ARG A 13 12.50 -22.44 2.22
CA ARG A 13 13.21 -22.40 3.50
C ARG A 13 13.48 -23.79 4.09
N SER A 14 12.45 -24.65 4.18
CA SER A 14 12.62 -25.99 4.76
C SER A 14 13.46 -26.91 3.87
N THR A 15 13.33 -26.80 2.54
CA THR A 15 14.17 -27.49 1.56
C THR A 15 15.65 -27.10 1.70
N MET A 16 15.94 -25.80 1.76
CA MET A 16 17.31 -25.32 1.97
C MET A 16 17.87 -25.80 3.32
N ALA A 17 17.06 -25.76 4.38
CA ALA A 17 17.46 -26.24 5.71
C ALA A 17 17.80 -27.74 5.69
N GLU A 18 16.95 -28.58 5.09
CA GLU A 18 17.21 -30.02 4.94
C GLU A 18 18.51 -30.28 4.19
N ALA A 19 18.68 -29.67 3.01
CA ALA A 19 19.85 -29.93 2.17
C ALA A 19 21.17 -29.43 2.82
N MET A 20 21.14 -28.26 3.48
CA MET A 20 22.31 -27.78 4.24
C MET A 20 22.63 -28.68 5.43
N PHE A 21 21.60 -29.17 6.13
CA PHE A 21 21.78 -30.03 7.29
C PHE A 21 22.30 -31.42 6.90
N LYS A 22 21.81 -32.01 5.80
CA LYS A 22 22.36 -33.24 5.21
C LYS A 22 23.85 -33.10 4.91
N ARG A 23 24.23 -32.00 4.24
CA ARG A 23 25.64 -31.73 3.93
C ARG A 23 26.55 -31.63 5.17
N SER A 24 26.00 -31.23 6.32
CA SER A 24 26.76 -31.19 7.58
C SER A 24 27.04 -32.57 8.19
N GLY A 25 26.61 -33.66 7.53
CA GLY A 25 26.85 -35.04 7.95
C GLY A 25 25.68 -35.68 8.71
N ASN A 26 24.48 -35.12 8.64
CA ASN A 26 23.29 -35.67 9.29
C ASN A 26 22.21 -36.04 8.27
N ASP A 27 22.15 -37.32 7.91
CA ASP A 27 21.22 -37.83 6.90
C ASP A 27 19.81 -38.10 7.44
N THR A 28 19.60 -38.02 8.76
CA THR A 28 18.30 -38.27 9.39
C THR A 28 17.42 -37.01 9.44
N VAL A 29 17.26 -36.36 8.30
CA VAL A 29 16.49 -35.11 8.18
C VAL A 29 15.55 -35.14 6.99
N ARG A 30 14.36 -34.56 7.19
CA ARG A 30 13.32 -34.39 6.18
C ARG A 30 12.81 -32.95 6.20
N SER A 31 12.15 -32.54 5.11
CA SER A 31 11.39 -31.28 5.07
C SER A 31 9.96 -31.48 4.60
N ALA A 32 9.07 -30.61 5.08
CA ALA A 32 7.67 -30.57 4.68
C ALA A 32 7.13 -29.13 4.69
N GLY A 33 5.87 -28.97 4.29
CA GLY A 33 5.16 -27.69 4.30
C GLY A 33 3.74 -27.80 4.83
N VAL A 34 3.27 -26.77 5.54
CA VAL A 34 1.90 -26.72 6.07
C VAL A 34 0.84 -26.49 4.97
N ALA A 35 1.26 -25.98 3.81
CA ALA A 35 0.45 -25.72 2.63
C ALA A 35 1.31 -25.93 1.37
N ALA A 36 1.93 -27.11 1.27
CA ALA A 36 2.75 -27.48 0.12
C ALA A 36 1.92 -28.07 -1.01
N GLU A 37 2.30 -27.76 -2.24
CA GLU A 37 1.85 -28.45 -3.44
C GLU A 37 2.74 -29.69 -3.64
N THR A 38 2.17 -30.87 -3.40
CA THR A 38 2.93 -32.12 -3.45
C THR A 38 3.53 -32.34 -4.84
N GLY A 39 4.82 -32.64 -4.90
CA GLY A 39 5.56 -32.88 -6.15
C GLY A 39 6.20 -31.62 -6.76
N ALA A 40 5.87 -30.41 -6.26
CA ALA A 40 6.49 -29.19 -6.76
C ALA A 40 8.02 -29.19 -6.53
N GLN A 41 8.77 -28.65 -7.51
CA GLN A 41 10.22 -28.51 -7.41
C GLN A 41 10.61 -27.42 -6.41
N ALA A 42 11.87 -27.43 -5.97
CA ALA A 42 12.44 -26.29 -5.25
C ALA A 42 12.33 -25.01 -6.09
N SER A 43 12.05 -23.89 -5.42
CA SER A 43 11.94 -22.59 -6.09
C SER A 43 13.24 -22.21 -6.77
N ARG A 44 13.15 -21.49 -7.90
CA ARG A 44 14.33 -21.01 -8.65
C ARG A 44 15.33 -20.26 -7.76
N GLY A 45 14.85 -19.46 -6.82
CA GLY A 45 15.71 -18.72 -5.88
C GLY A 45 16.47 -19.64 -4.92
N ALA A 46 15.81 -20.67 -4.39
CA ALA A 46 16.47 -21.67 -3.54
C ALA A 46 17.52 -22.46 -4.34
N THR A 47 17.16 -22.96 -5.53
CA THR A 47 18.08 -23.71 -6.40
C THR A 47 19.31 -22.88 -6.77
N LEU A 48 19.12 -21.62 -7.15
CA LEU A 48 20.23 -20.72 -7.52
C LEU A 48 21.19 -20.47 -6.35
N VAL A 49 20.67 -20.13 -5.17
CA VAL A 49 21.51 -19.80 -3.99
C VAL A 49 22.21 -21.05 -3.44
N MET A 50 21.54 -22.19 -3.47
CA MET A 50 22.11 -23.46 -3.02
C MET A 50 23.15 -23.99 -4.01
N GLY A 51 22.92 -23.84 -5.32
CA GLY A 51 23.90 -24.15 -6.36
C GLY A 51 25.19 -23.36 -6.19
N LYS A 52 25.13 -22.07 -5.86
CA LYS A 52 26.32 -21.25 -5.51
C LYS A 52 27.09 -21.78 -4.31
N ARG A 53 26.45 -22.59 -3.46
CA ARG A 53 27.07 -23.24 -2.30
C ARG A 53 27.50 -24.67 -2.63
N GLY A 54 27.34 -25.17 -3.85
CA GLY A 54 27.63 -26.55 -4.23
C GLY A 54 26.63 -27.56 -3.68
N ILE A 55 25.37 -27.16 -3.46
CA ILE A 55 24.29 -28.04 -3.02
C ILE A 55 23.22 -28.07 -4.11
N ASP A 56 22.97 -29.26 -4.66
CA ASP A 56 21.91 -29.47 -5.64
C ASP A 56 20.56 -29.71 -4.97
N LEU A 57 19.51 -29.12 -5.53
CA LEU A 57 18.11 -29.27 -5.10
C LEU A 57 17.21 -29.85 -6.22
N ALA A 58 17.77 -30.29 -7.35
CA ALA A 58 17.00 -30.77 -8.50
C ALA A 58 16.05 -31.95 -8.15
N GLU A 59 16.48 -32.82 -7.26
CA GLU A 59 15.71 -33.99 -6.80
C GLU A 59 14.69 -33.67 -5.71
N HIS A 60 14.67 -32.44 -5.18
CA HIS A 60 13.69 -32.07 -4.17
C HIS A 60 12.27 -32.10 -4.74
N ARG A 61 11.35 -32.69 -3.99
CA ARG A 61 9.91 -32.65 -4.26
C ARG A 61 9.20 -32.19 -3.00
N ALA A 62 8.42 -31.12 -3.13
CA ALA A 62 7.63 -30.58 -2.04
C ALA A 62 6.60 -31.62 -1.57
N GLN A 63 6.34 -31.64 -0.27
CA GLN A 63 5.35 -32.53 0.35
C GLN A 63 4.61 -31.82 1.48
N MET A 64 3.32 -32.09 1.59
CA MET A 64 2.51 -31.62 2.71
C MET A 64 2.93 -32.37 3.98
N ILE A 65 2.97 -31.65 5.11
CA ILE A 65 3.21 -32.29 6.41
C ILE A 65 2.10 -33.28 6.75
N THR A 66 2.48 -34.48 7.17
CA THR A 66 1.56 -35.56 7.59
C THR A 66 1.84 -35.97 9.04
N GLU A 67 0.89 -36.67 9.65
CA GLU A 67 1.03 -37.22 11.00
C GLU A 67 2.23 -38.18 11.09
N GLU A 68 2.39 -39.08 10.12
CA GLU A 68 3.52 -40.00 10.03
C GLU A 68 4.88 -39.30 10.03
N MET A 69 5.00 -38.15 9.34
CA MET A 69 6.24 -37.35 9.35
C MET A 69 6.51 -36.74 10.72
N VAL A 70 5.46 -36.29 11.39
CA VAL A 70 5.56 -35.72 12.74
C VAL A 70 5.90 -36.81 13.75
N GLU A 71 5.30 -37.99 13.66
CA GLU A 71 5.62 -39.16 14.50
C GLU A 71 7.06 -39.64 14.28
N TRP A 72 7.49 -39.71 13.01
CA TRP A 72 8.87 -40.07 12.65
C TRP A 72 9.92 -39.14 13.28
N ALA A 73 9.62 -37.85 13.41
CA ALA A 73 10.58 -36.85 13.88
C ALA A 73 10.74 -36.89 15.41
N ASP A 74 11.99 -36.90 15.88
CA ASP A 74 12.29 -36.60 17.29
C ASP A 74 12.09 -35.11 17.58
N MET A 75 12.23 -34.28 16.54
CA MET A 75 12.10 -32.83 16.63
C MET A 75 11.56 -32.20 15.35
N VAL A 76 10.64 -31.25 15.50
CA VAL A 76 10.08 -30.49 14.38
C VAL A 76 10.54 -29.04 14.49
N LEU A 77 11.31 -28.58 13.51
CA LEU A 77 11.87 -27.23 13.44
C LEU A 77 11.16 -26.41 12.37
N THR A 78 10.29 -25.52 12.83
CA THR A 78 9.49 -24.65 11.98
C THR A 78 10.21 -23.34 11.68
N MET A 79 9.96 -22.76 10.50
CA MET A 79 10.64 -21.53 10.07
C MET A 79 10.09 -20.24 10.72
N THR A 80 8.88 -20.28 11.28
CA THR A 80 8.22 -19.12 11.89
C THR A 80 7.30 -19.55 13.03
N LYS A 81 6.93 -18.61 13.92
CA LYS A 81 5.92 -18.85 14.97
C LYS A 81 4.57 -19.30 14.40
N ARG A 82 4.12 -18.66 13.32
CA ARG A 82 2.88 -19.07 12.61
C ARG A 82 2.94 -20.50 12.09
N HIS A 83 4.09 -20.96 11.57
CA HIS A 83 4.22 -22.37 11.20
C HIS A 83 4.11 -23.28 12.43
N LYS A 84 4.76 -22.92 13.55
CA LYS A 84 4.62 -23.66 14.81
C LYS A 84 3.18 -23.72 15.29
N GLU A 85 2.45 -22.61 15.28
CA GLU A 85 1.03 -22.55 15.65
C GLU A 85 0.20 -23.51 14.79
N VAL A 86 0.29 -23.41 13.47
CA VAL A 86 -0.45 -24.29 12.54
C VAL A 86 -0.12 -25.77 12.75
N VAL A 87 1.17 -26.11 12.96
CA VAL A 87 1.56 -27.50 13.20
C VAL A 87 1.06 -28.00 14.57
N CYS A 88 1.11 -27.17 15.61
CA CYS A 88 0.58 -27.51 16.93
C CYS A 88 -0.95 -27.67 16.93
N GLU A 89 -1.67 -26.87 16.16
CA GLU A 89 -3.12 -26.99 15.99
C GLU A 89 -3.50 -28.29 15.27
N ARG A 90 -2.76 -28.66 14.23
CA ARG A 90 -3.00 -29.90 13.47
C ARG A 90 -2.54 -31.15 14.21
N PHE A 91 -1.47 -31.08 14.98
CA PHE A 91 -0.84 -32.22 15.67
C PHE A 91 -0.60 -31.91 17.16
N PRO A 92 -1.67 -31.77 17.96
CA PRO A 92 -1.57 -31.33 19.35
C PRO A 92 -0.73 -32.26 20.24
N ALA A 93 -0.75 -33.57 19.96
CA ALA A 93 0.04 -34.57 20.68
C ALA A 93 1.57 -34.34 20.55
N ALA A 94 2.02 -33.68 19.48
CA ALA A 94 3.43 -33.44 19.21
C ALA A 94 3.95 -32.08 19.70
N LYS A 95 3.13 -31.27 20.40
CA LYS A 95 3.46 -29.90 20.83
C LYS A 95 4.81 -29.80 21.57
N GLY A 96 5.16 -30.81 22.36
CA GLY A 96 6.40 -30.85 23.15
C GLY A 96 7.69 -30.90 22.32
N LYS A 97 7.63 -31.34 21.06
CA LYS A 97 8.80 -31.45 20.16
C LYS A 97 8.80 -30.46 19.00
N ILE A 98 7.84 -29.52 18.97
CA ILE A 98 7.71 -28.52 17.92
C ILE A 98 8.29 -27.19 18.39
N HIS A 99 9.35 -26.73 17.72
CA HIS A 99 10.03 -25.46 18.01
C HIS A 99 10.12 -24.60 16.76
N THR A 100 10.33 -23.30 16.94
CA THR A 100 10.86 -22.49 15.83
C THR A 100 12.36 -22.67 15.80
N ILE A 101 12.95 -22.68 14.60
CA ILE A 101 14.40 -22.91 14.47
C ILE A 101 15.24 -21.87 15.25
N LYS A 102 14.79 -20.60 15.30
CA LYS A 102 15.48 -19.54 16.05
C LYS A 102 15.40 -19.78 17.55
N ASP A 103 14.21 -20.09 18.07
CA ASP A 103 14.04 -20.29 19.52
C ASP A 103 14.79 -21.53 20.00
N PHE A 104 14.94 -22.55 19.14
CA PHE A 104 15.70 -23.75 19.46
C PHE A 104 17.22 -23.54 19.36
N ALA A 105 17.69 -22.81 18.34
CA ALA A 105 19.12 -22.68 18.07
C ALA A 105 19.82 -21.59 18.91
N LEU A 106 19.11 -20.53 19.31
CA LEU A 106 19.71 -19.41 20.03
C LEU A 106 19.66 -19.63 21.55
N SER A 107 20.84 -19.67 22.17
CA SER A 107 20.98 -19.66 23.63
C SER A 107 20.62 -18.30 24.22
N GLU A 108 20.45 -18.24 25.55
CA GLU A 108 20.27 -16.96 26.24
C GLU A 108 21.49 -16.05 26.10
N ALA A 109 22.70 -16.61 26.02
CA ALA A 109 23.92 -15.85 25.75
C ALA A 109 23.90 -15.22 24.35
N ASP A 110 23.50 -15.96 23.30
CA ASP A 110 23.38 -15.43 21.94
C ASP A 110 22.36 -14.28 21.88
N LYS A 111 21.22 -14.42 22.57
CA LYS A 111 20.19 -13.38 22.65
C LYS A 111 20.70 -12.13 23.35
N GLN A 112 21.46 -12.29 24.43
CA GLN A 112 22.09 -11.17 25.15
C GLN A 112 23.10 -10.44 24.27
N GLU A 113 23.94 -11.17 23.53
CA GLU A 113 24.92 -10.58 22.61
C GLU A 113 24.23 -9.78 21.49
N ILE A 114 23.21 -10.38 20.85
CA ILE A 114 22.43 -9.70 19.79
C ILE A 114 21.74 -8.45 20.35
N THR A 115 21.22 -8.50 21.57
CA THR A 115 20.55 -7.36 22.23
C THR A 115 21.56 -6.26 22.57
N ALA A 116 22.74 -6.61 23.08
CA ALA A 116 23.80 -5.64 23.33
C ALA A 116 24.25 -4.95 22.03
N ARG A 117 24.39 -5.70 20.94
CA ARG A 117 24.69 -5.16 19.61
C ARG A 117 23.58 -4.22 19.11
N LEU A 118 22.31 -4.56 19.35
CA LEU A 118 21.18 -3.70 19.00
C LEU A 118 21.24 -2.35 19.75
N HIS A 119 21.51 -2.38 21.05
CA HIS A 119 21.65 -1.16 21.86
C HIS A 119 22.84 -0.30 21.41
N ALA A 120 23.98 -0.91 21.10
CA ALA A 120 25.15 -0.20 20.58
C ALA A 120 24.85 0.48 19.22
N LEU A 121 24.07 -0.17 18.35
CA LEU A 121 23.64 0.41 17.08
C LEU A 121 22.70 1.60 17.30
N TYR A 122 21.74 1.51 18.21
CA TYR A 122 20.87 2.65 18.55
C TYR A 122 21.68 3.83 19.08
N ALA A 123 22.59 3.60 20.02
CA ALA A 123 23.47 4.66 20.55
C ALA A 123 24.31 5.32 19.43
N SER A 124 24.82 4.52 18.48
CA SER A 124 25.55 5.05 17.32
C SER A 124 24.69 5.92 16.41
N VAL A 125 23.43 5.55 16.20
CA VAL A 125 22.48 6.34 15.40
C VAL A 125 22.16 7.67 16.08
N ASP A 126 21.90 7.65 17.39
CA ASP A 126 21.56 8.85 18.15
C ASP A 126 22.74 9.83 18.22
N GLU A 127 23.96 9.33 18.40
CA GLU A 127 25.15 10.19 18.38
C GLU A 127 25.36 10.81 16.99
N LYS A 128 25.20 10.04 15.91
CA LYS A 128 25.29 10.59 14.54
C LYS A 128 24.24 11.65 14.27
N ARG A 129 23.00 11.45 14.75
CA ARG A 129 21.93 12.46 14.65
C ARG A 129 22.28 13.73 15.41
N ARG A 130 22.78 13.60 16.64
CA ARG A 130 23.21 14.73 17.47
C ARG A 130 24.33 15.51 16.81
N GLN A 131 25.35 14.83 16.32
CA GLN A 131 26.47 15.44 15.59
C GLN A 131 26.00 16.17 14.32
N PHE A 132 25.11 15.54 13.55
CA PHE A 132 24.53 16.17 12.37
C PHE A 132 23.73 17.42 12.74
N ALA A 133 22.89 17.36 13.78
CA ALA A 133 22.10 18.50 14.24
C ALA A 133 23.00 19.65 14.70
N LEU A 134 24.02 19.39 15.53
CA LEU A 134 24.95 20.41 16.00
C LEU A 134 25.73 21.05 14.85
N LYS A 135 26.26 20.23 13.93
CA LYS A 135 27.04 20.71 12.78
C LYS A 135 26.21 21.58 11.84
N ASN A 136 24.93 21.26 11.67
CA ASN A 136 24.06 21.92 10.69
C ASN A 136 23.07 22.89 11.33
N SER A 137 23.09 23.09 12.65
CA SER A 137 22.14 23.97 13.35
C SER A 137 22.08 25.39 12.76
N PRO A 138 23.21 26.05 12.42
CA PRO A 138 23.16 27.37 11.80
C PRO A 138 22.48 27.34 10.42
N ASN A 139 22.86 26.38 9.57
CA ASN A 139 22.28 26.24 8.24
C ASN A 139 20.77 25.94 8.30
N ILE A 140 20.33 25.06 9.22
CA ILE A 140 18.91 24.78 9.43
C ILE A 140 18.15 26.04 9.85
N ALA A 141 18.72 26.84 10.77
CA ALA A 141 18.11 28.10 11.19
C ALA A 141 18.02 29.10 10.03
N ASP A 142 19.08 29.26 9.24
CA ASP A 142 19.11 30.13 8.06
C ASP A 142 18.05 29.70 7.02
N LEU A 143 17.93 28.40 6.76
CA LEU A 143 16.91 27.85 5.87
C LEU A 143 15.49 28.05 6.40
N GLN A 144 15.29 27.97 7.72
CA GLN A 144 13.99 28.23 8.34
C GLN A 144 13.59 29.70 8.23
N ILE A 145 14.54 30.61 8.43
CA ILE A 145 14.34 32.06 8.23
C ILE A 145 13.98 32.31 6.76
N ARG A 146 14.79 31.81 5.82
CA ARG A 146 14.54 31.99 4.38
C ARG A 146 13.20 31.42 3.94
N ARG A 147 12.79 30.28 4.51
CA ARG A 147 11.45 29.70 4.28
C ARG A 147 10.35 30.64 4.76
N SER A 148 10.50 31.24 5.94
CA SER A 148 9.52 32.19 6.48
C SER A 148 9.38 33.42 5.59
N GLU A 149 10.48 33.96 5.09
CA GLU A 149 10.49 35.09 4.14
C GLU A 149 9.76 34.73 2.85
N LEU A 150 10.11 33.60 2.24
CA LEU A 150 9.49 33.15 0.98
C LEU A 150 7.99 32.89 1.12
N LEU A 151 7.53 32.40 2.28
CA LEU A 151 6.10 32.21 2.54
C LEU A 151 5.36 33.56 2.65
N ALA A 152 5.98 34.57 3.26
CA ALA A 152 5.41 35.91 3.32
C ALA A 152 5.34 36.55 1.92
N GLU A 153 6.40 36.39 1.11
CA GLU A 153 6.41 36.83 -0.29
C GLU A 153 5.32 36.12 -1.11
N LEU A 154 5.18 34.80 -0.96
CA LEU A 154 4.15 34.01 -1.64
C LEU A 154 2.74 34.48 -1.27
N GLN A 155 2.47 34.69 0.01
CA GLN A 155 1.16 35.18 0.48
C GLN A 155 0.81 36.53 -0.15
N ALA A 156 1.77 37.45 -0.23
CA ALA A 156 1.54 38.76 -0.86
C ALA A 156 1.18 38.62 -2.36
N VAL A 157 1.82 37.69 -3.07
CA VAL A 157 1.50 37.39 -4.48
C VAL A 157 0.10 36.76 -4.60
N GLU A 158 -0.26 35.85 -3.70
CA GLU A 158 -1.59 35.23 -3.68
C GLU A 158 -2.69 36.28 -3.44
N GLU A 159 -2.48 37.23 -2.52
CA GLU A 159 -3.40 38.35 -2.28
C GLU A 159 -3.60 39.20 -3.54
N GLN A 160 -2.51 39.53 -4.25
CA GLN A 160 -2.57 40.26 -5.52
C GLN A 160 -3.34 39.48 -6.61
N LEU A 161 -3.13 38.16 -6.69
CA LEU A 161 -3.87 37.32 -7.64
C LEU A 161 -5.37 37.28 -7.33
N VAL A 162 -5.74 37.17 -6.05
CA VAL A 162 -7.14 37.20 -5.61
C VAL A 162 -7.78 38.54 -5.96
N GLU A 163 -7.06 39.66 -5.77
CA GLU A 163 -7.52 40.99 -6.16
C GLU A 163 -7.76 41.08 -7.67
N MET A 164 -6.78 40.70 -8.50
CA MET A 164 -6.90 40.70 -9.97
C MET A 164 -8.06 39.82 -10.45
N GLN A 165 -8.25 38.64 -9.86
CA GLN A 165 -9.38 37.77 -10.15
C GLN A 165 -10.71 38.37 -9.71
N GLY A 166 -10.73 39.13 -8.61
CA GLY A 166 -11.87 39.92 -8.17
C GLY A 166 -12.26 40.98 -9.20
N GLN A 167 -11.29 41.78 -9.65
CA GLN A 167 -11.48 42.81 -10.66
C GLN A 167 -12.02 42.22 -11.98
N LEU A 168 -11.44 41.11 -12.44
CA LEU A 168 -11.95 40.41 -13.63
C LEU A 168 -13.38 39.88 -13.44
N ARG A 169 -13.70 39.38 -12.23
CA ARG A 169 -15.07 38.93 -11.92
C ARG A 169 -16.07 40.07 -12.00
N GLU A 170 -15.72 41.23 -11.48
CA GLU A 170 -16.53 42.43 -11.53
C GLU A 170 -16.74 42.92 -12.96
N LEU A 171 -15.67 42.99 -13.76
CA LEU A 171 -15.74 43.39 -15.17
C LEU A 171 -16.65 42.50 -16.01
N LEU A 172 -16.69 41.20 -15.72
CA LEU A 172 -17.48 40.21 -16.45
C LEU A 172 -18.84 39.92 -15.80
N TYR A 173 -19.24 40.63 -14.75
CA TYR A 173 -20.42 40.30 -13.96
C TYR A 173 -21.70 40.39 -14.81
N ARG A 174 -21.86 41.49 -15.55
CA ARG A 174 -23.06 41.72 -16.36
C ARG A 174 -23.17 40.71 -17.50
N GLU A 175 -22.09 40.53 -18.26
CA GLU A 175 -22.06 39.61 -19.39
C GLU A 175 -22.32 38.17 -18.94
N ARG A 176 -21.81 37.75 -17.77
CA ARG A 176 -22.13 36.42 -17.22
C ARG A 176 -23.61 36.26 -16.88
N GLN A 177 -24.25 37.26 -16.28
CA GLN A 177 -25.69 37.21 -16.00
C GLN A 177 -26.52 37.13 -17.28
N GLU A 178 -26.15 37.88 -18.30
CA GLU A 178 -26.84 37.84 -19.59
C GLU A 178 -26.62 36.52 -20.31
N ILE A 179 -25.40 35.96 -20.29
CA ILE A 179 -25.12 34.62 -20.81
C ILE A 179 -25.98 33.58 -20.11
N GLU A 180 -26.06 33.60 -18.78
CA GLU A 180 -26.87 32.63 -18.00
C GLU A 180 -28.35 32.69 -18.38
N LYS A 181 -28.91 33.90 -18.55
CA LYS A 181 -30.30 34.08 -19.02
C LYS A 181 -30.49 33.53 -20.42
N VAL A 182 -29.58 33.84 -21.34
CA VAL A 182 -29.64 33.38 -22.74
C VAL A 182 -29.44 31.87 -22.83
N GLU A 183 -28.53 31.29 -22.05
CA GLU A 183 -28.32 29.85 -21.96
C GLU A 183 -29.55 29.14 -21.37
N ALA A 184 -30.16 29.69 -20.31
CA ALA A 184 -31.41 29.15 -19.76
C ALA A 184 -32.55 29.15 -20.80
N PHE A 185 -32.68 30.24 -21.57
CA PHE A 185 -33.63 30.34 -22.67
C PHE A 185 -33.35 29.33 -23.80
N LEU A 186 -32.07 29.10 -24.15
CA LEU A 186 -31.68 28.17 -25.22
C LEU A 186 -31.66 26.70 -24.79
N ALA A 187 -31.49 26.39 -23.51
CA ALA A 187 -31.34 25.04 -22.99
C ALA A 187 -32.65 24.23 -23.00
N SER A 188 -33.80 24.89 -23.15
CA SER A 188 -35.11 24.26 -23.21
C SER A 188 -35.77 24.53 -24.57
N SER A 189 -36.35 23.49 -25.18
CA SER A 189 -37.30 23.66 -26.30
C SER A 189 -38.72 23.98 -25.82
N ASP A 190 -38.93 23.89 -24.50
CA ASP A 190 -40.19 24.12 -23.84
C ASP A 190 -40.16 25.49 -23.15
N VAL A 191 -41.23 26.25 -23.33
CA VAL A 191 -41.50 27.45 -22.51
C VAL A 191 -41.71 27.00 -21.06
N ALA A 192 -41.08 27.69 -20.12
CA ALA A 192 -41.19 27.36 -18.69
C ALA A 192 -42.65 27.44 -18.20
N ASP A 193 -43.09 26.48 -17.38
CA ASP A 193 -44.42 26.50 -16.74
C ASP A 193 -44.37 27.29 -15.42
N PRO A 194 -45.02 28.47 -15.32
CA PRO A 194 -44.96 29.31 -14.14
C PRO A 194 -45.91 28.86 -13.00
N PHE A 195 -46.68 27.77 -13.15
CA PHE A 195 -47.71 27.38 -12.19
C PHE A 195 -47.20 27.29 -10.73
N GLY A 196 -47.73 28.18 -9.87
CA GLY A 196 -47.40 28.23 -8.44
C GLY A 196 -46.14 29.01 -8.07
N GLN A 197 -45.52 29.71 -9.02
CA GLN A 197 -44.35 30.57 -8.81
C GLN A 197 -44.72 32.04 -8.54
N GLY A 198 -43.72 32.89 -8.30
CA GLY A 198 -43.87 34.33 -8.13
C GLY A 198 -44.25 35.08 -9.41
N GLU A 199 -44.79 36.29 -9.26
CA GLU A 199 -45.26 37.15 -10.36
C GLU A 199 -44.16 37.46 -11.40
N ASP A 200 -42.91 37.56 -10.94
CA ASP A 200 -41.73 37.76 -11.76
C ASP A 200 -41.50 36.63 -12.78
N ILE A 201 -41.75 35.37 -12.38
CA ILE A 201 -41.60 34.20 -13.26
C ILE A 201 -42.76 34.11 -14.28
N TYR A 202 -43.97 34.51 -13.88
CA TYR A 202 -45.10 34.62 -14.79
C TYR A 202 -44.86 35.69 -15.87
N LEU A 203 -44.30 36.84 -15.50
CA LEU A 203 -43.93 37.92 -16.44
C LEU A 203 -42.87 37.44 -17.44
N GLN A 204 -41.81 36.77 -16.97
CA GLN A 204 -40.77 36.21 -17.84
C GLN A 204 -41.35 35.19 -18.84
N SER A 205 -42.22 34.29 -18.37
CA SER A 205 -42.85 33.28 -19.23
C SER A 205 -43.76 33.92 -20.29
N ALA A 206 -44.49 34.98 -19.93
CA ALA A 206 -45.36 35.70 -20.86
C ALA A 206 -44.55 36.45 -21.94
N GLU A 207 -43.45 37.12 -21.56
CA GLU A 207 -42.55 37.80 -22.49
C GLU A 207 -41.89 36.82 -23.47
N GLU A 208 -41.47 35.64 -22.99
CA GLU A 208 -40.96 34.55 -23.83
C GLU A 208 -41.99 34.08 -24.86
N ILE A 209 -43.23 33.84 -24.43
CA ILE A 209 -44.31 33.41 -25.33
C ILE A 209 -44.59 34.46 -26.40
N GLU A 210 -44.66 35.74 -26.02
CA GLU A 210 -44.95 36.83 -26.95
C GLU A 210 -43.88 36.94 -28.05
N LEU A 211 -42.60 36.83 -27.68
CA LEU A 211 -41.47 36.82 -28.62
C LEU A 211 -41.54 35.63 -29.59
N LEU A 212 -41.84 34.43 -29.08
CA LEU A 212 -41.96 33.22 -29.90
C LEU A 212 -43.15 33.31 -30.86
N LEU A 213 -44.30 33.82 -30.40
CA LEU A 213 -45.49 33.99 -31.24
C LEU A 213 -45.26 34.97 -32.39
N ALA A 214 -44.50 36.05 -32.18
CA ALA A 214 -44.12 36.96 -33.25
C ALA A 214 -43.32 36.23 -34.36
N LYS A 215 -42.37 35.37 -33.98
CA LYS A 215 -41.58 34.56 -34.93
C LYS A 215 -42.43 33.51 -35.66
N VAL A 216 -43.41 32.92 -34.97
CA VAL A 216 -44.39 32.02 -35.59
C VAL A 216 -45.19 32.75 -36.66
N GLN A 217 -45.66 33.97 -36.39
CA GLN A 217 -46.41 34.77 -37.36
C GLN A 217 -45.58 35.15 -38.60
N GLU A 218 -44.29 35.48 -38.43
CA GLU A 218 -43.37 35.72 -39.55
C GLU A 218 -43.23 34.47 -40.42
N LYS A 219 -42.94 33.30 -39.83
CA LYS A 219 -42.81 32.04 -40.58
C LYS A 219 -44.08 31.64 -41.33
N LEU A 220 -45.26 31.85 -40.72
CA LEU A 220 -46.53 31.56 -41.37
C LEU A 220 -46.79 32.44 -42.61
N LYS A 221 -46.32 33.70 -42.59
CA LYS A 221 -46.41 34.61 -43.74
C LYS A 221 -45.43 34.26 -44.86
N GLU A 222 -44.26 33.71 -44.53
CA GLU A 222 -43.26 33.27 -45.53
C GLU A 222 -43.62 31.92 -46.18
N THR A 223 -44.46 31.11 -45.52
CA THR A 223 -44.89 29.79 -46.00
C THR A 223 -46.26 29.81 -46.71
N SER A 224 -46.89 30.99 -46.83
CA SER A 224 -48.14 31.23 -47.56
C SER A 224 -47.88 31.88 -48.91
#